data_AF-A0A2S8ZKN9-F1
#
_entry.id   AF-A0A2S8ZKN9-F1
#
_cell.length_a   1.000
_cell.length_b   1.000
_cell.length_c   1.000
_cell.angle_alpha   90.00
_cell.angle_beta   90.00
_cell.angle_gamma   90.00
#
_symmetry.space_group_name_H-M   'P 1'
#
loop_
_entity.id
_entity.type
_entity.pdbx_description
1 polymer ?
#
loop_
_entity_poly.entity_id
_entity_poly.type
_entity_poly.pdbx_seq_one_letter_code
_entity_poly.pdbx_strand_id
1 'polypeptide(L)'
;MFTDTEIVEAEQHRWVHRYEAHLDQVPPLVEFLRGHRVPLKAAAMSERVTGGGGEAPVPFRLDPVDDADDLWCALVEYAGEVAERLEHALPVTGSDIWATFRGIQGIPAHLGSTGARNASFTIITWLIDRAPRILPLELTDSEDHLFALIRKLSARYLVPPIDRPARRRVCTVCGEQTVVVAWLLGGTGEAECTTCGATYSPEGNENS
;
A
#
# COMPACT_ATOMS: atom_id res chain seq x y z
N MET A 1 -29.93 0.04 21.39
CA MET A 1 -29.53 -1.37 21.54
C MET A 1 -29.28 -1.86 20.13
N PHE A 2 -28.02 -2.07 19.77
CA PHE A 2 -27.67 -2.54 18.43
C PHE A 2 -28.00 -4.03 18.31
N THR A 3 -28.46 -4.44 17.14
CA THR A 3 -28.69 -5.84 16.79
C THR A 3 -27.37 -6.54 16.42
N ASP A 4 -27.30 -7.85 16.57
CA ASP A 4 -26.10 -8.63 16.20
C ASP A 4 -25.71 -8.41 14.72
N THR A 5 -26.69 -8.21 13.84
CA THR A 5 -26.45 -7.87 12.42
C THR A 5 -25.76 -6.52 12.24
N GLU A 6 -26.20 -5.48 12.96
CA GLU A 6 -25.58 -4.15 12.90
C GLU A 6 -24.13 -4.16 13.42
N ILE A 7 -23.83 -5.02 14.39
CA ILE A 7 -22.47 -5.20 14.92
C ILE A 7 -21.57 -5.83 13.85
N VAL A 8 -22.01 -6.93 13.22
CA VAL A 8 -21.26 -7.63 12.17
C VAL A 8 -21.01 -6.72 10.96
N GLU A 9 -22.02 -5.96 10.53
CA GLU A 9 -21.87 -5.01 9.44
C GLU A 9 -20.86 -3.90 9.78
N ALA A 10 -20.88 -3.38 11.00
CA ALA A 10 -19.92 -2.36 11.45
C ALA A 10 -18.49 -2.89 11.54
N GLU A 11 -18.30 -4.14 11.98
CA GLU A 11 -17.00 -4.81 11.99
C GLU A 11 -16.46 -5.06 10.58
N GLN A 12 -17.32 -5.54 9.68
CA GLN A 12 -16.99 -5.72 8.28
C GLN A 12 -16.58 -4.40 7.63
N HIS A 13 -17.35 -3.32 7.83
CA HIS A 13 -17.00 -2.00 7.30
C HIS A 13 -15.66 -1.49 7.84
N ARG A 14 -15.38 -1.68 9.14
CA ARG A 14 -14.08 -1.30 9.73
C ARG A 14 -12.94 -2.11 9.17
N TRP A 15 -13.13 -3.41 8.99
CA TRP A 15 -12.13 -4.27 8.38
C TRP A 15 -11.84 -3.85 6.94
N VAL A 16 -12.87 -3.64 6.10
CA VAL A 16 -12.70 -3.21 4.70
C VAL A 16 -11.97 -1.88 4.62
N HIS A 17 -12.35 -0.90 5.45
CA HIS A 17 -11.67 0.40 5.45
C HIS A 17 -10.19 0.29 5.85
N ARG A 18 -9.86 -0.51 6.87
CA ARG A 18 -8.46 -0.77 7.26
C ARG A 18 -7.70 -1.48 6.15
N TYR A 19 -8.33 -2.44 5.49
CA TYR A 19 -7.77 -3.23 4.41
C TYR A 19 -7.41 -2.36 3.21
N GLU A 20 -8.35 -1.53 2.75
CA GLU A 20 -8.14 -0.53 1.70
C GLU A 20 -7.01 0.44 2.07
N ALA A 21 -7.02 0.99 3.29
CA ALA A 21 -6.03 1.96 3.73
C ALA A 21 -4.58 1.41 3.77
N HIS A 22 -4.40 0.13 4.07
CA HIS A 22 -3.08 -0.50 4.01
C HIS A 22 -2.66 -0.75 2.57
N LEU A 23 -3.51 -1.41 1.77
CA LEU A 23 -3.18 -1.75 0.38
C LEU A 23 -2.90 -0.52 -0.47
N ASP A 24 -3.58 0.58 -0.19
CA ASP A 24 -3.37 1.83 -0.90
C ASP A 24 -1.96 2.37 -0.73
N GLN A 25 -1.23 2.03 0.32
CA GLN A 25 0.16 2.48 0.50
C GLN A 25 1.15 1.77 -0.43
N VAL A 26 0.78 0.62 -1.02
CA VAL A 26 1.73 -0.23 -1.75
C VAL A 26 2.25 0.39 -3.06
N PRO A 27 1.41 0.87 -4.00
CA PRO A 27 1.90 1.41 -5.27
C PRO A 27 2.96 2.53 -5.17
N PRO A 28 2.81 3.55 -4.31
CA PRO A 28 3.77 4.65 -4.21
C PRO A 28 5.04 4.23 -3.46
N LEU A 29 4.93 3.31 -2.49
CA LEU A 29 6.10 2.72 -1.85
C LEU A 29 6.93 1.98 -2.89
N VAL A 30 6.29 1.09 -3.66
CA VAL A 30 6.96 0.35 -4.75
C VAL A 30 7.59 1.30 -5.77
N GLU A 31 6.85 2.34 -6.20
CA GLU A 31 7.36 3.33 -7.15
C GLU A 31 8.59 4.08 -6.60
N PHE A 32 8.47 4.60 -5.38
CA PHE A 32 9.51 5.38 -4.72
C PHE A 32 10.76 4.53 -4.53
N LEU A 33 10.61 3.35 -3.93
CA LEU A 33 11.70 2.43 -3.61
C LEU A 33 12.41 1.93 -4.89
N ARG A 34 11.64 1.54 -5.91
CA ARG A 34 12.19 1.15 -7.21
C ARG A 34 12.86 2.31 -7.95
N GLY A 35 12.41 3.54 -7.72
CA GLY A 35 12.98 4.77 -8.26
C GLY A 35 14.36 5.12 -7.70
N HIS A 36 14.73 4.58 -6.52
CA HIS A 36 16.05 4.77 -5.90
C HIS A 36 17.14 3.87 -6.48
N ARG A 37 16.92 3.24 -7.65
CA ARG A 37 17.97 2.60 -8.43
C ARG A 37 19.10 3.61 -8.68
N VAL A 38 20.16 3.54 -7.88
CA VAL A 38 21.40 4.25 -8.17
C VAL A 38 21.89 3.70 -9.51
N PRO A 39 22.00 4.52 -10.57
CA PRO A 39 22.61 4.04 -11.80
C PRO A 39 24.02 3.56 -11.45
N LEU A 40 24.33 2.31 -11.83
CA LEU A 40 25.62 1.63 -11.63
C LEU A 40 26.79 2.27 -12.41
N LYS A 41 26.78 3.59 -12.59
CA LYS A 41 27.85 4.40 -13.13
C LYS A 41 28.08 5.62 -12.22
N ALA A 42 29.30 5.68 -11.69
CA ALA A 42 29.91 6.81 -10.98
C ALA A 42 29.59 6.98 -9.48
N ALA A 43 29.82 5.93 -8.68
CA ALA A 43 30.67 6.16 -7.50
C ALA A 43 32.12 6.09 -7.98
N ALA A 44 32.57 7.13 -8.68
CA ALA A 44 33.99 7.33 -8.90
C ALA A 44 34.61 7.40 -7.51
N MET A 45 35.52 6.48 -7.22
CA MET A 45 36.31 6.46 -6.00
C MET A 45 37.07 7.79 -5.88
N SER A 46 36.48 8.74 -5.17
CA SER A 46 37.20 9.88 -4.61
C SER A 46 37.03 9.86 -3.11
N GLU A 47 37.57 8.84 -2.47
CA GLU A 47 37.85 8.94 -1.04
C GLU A 47 39.30 8.56 -0.78
N ARG A 48 40.07 9.61 -0.52
CA ARG A 48 41.42 9.57 -0.01
C ARG A 48 41.32 8.98 1.39
N VAL A 49 41.91 7.81 1.61
CA VAL A 49 42.03 7.20 2.94
C VAL A 49 42.85 8.13 3.83
N THR A 50 42.21 8.74 4.82
CA THR A 50 42.87 9.28 6.01
C THR A 50 42.15 8.74 7.23
N GLY A 51 42.86 7.93 8.00
CA GLY A 51 42.31 7.15 9.11
C GLY A 51 41.76 7.99 10.27
N GLY A 52 40.86 7.35 11.00
CA GLY A 52 40.39 7.79 12.30
C GLY A 52 39.42 6.74 12.83
N GLY A 53 39.81 6.04 13.89
CA GLY A 53 38.97 5.06 14.57
C GLY A 53 37.72 5.72 15.13
N GLY A 54 36.64 5.65 14.37
CA GLY A 54 35.28 5.86 14.81
C GLY A 54 34.55 4.53 14.70
N GLU A 55 33.74 4.23 15.69
CA GLU A 55 32.84 3.08 15.74
C GLU A 55 32.20 2.83 14.38
N ALA A 56 32.30 1.59 13.89
CA ALA A 56 31.83 1.24 12.55
C ALA A 56 30.38 1.72 12.39
N PRO A 57 30.04 2.52 11.36
CA PRO A 57 28.65 2.86 11.11
C PRO A 57 27.89 1.55 10.94
N VAL A 58 26.79 1.43 11.68
CA VAL A 58 25.93 0.24 11.74
C VAL A 58 25.73 -0.34 10.32
N PRO A 59 25.93 -1.66 10.08
CA PRO A 59 26.15 -2.21 8.74
C PRO A 59 24.89 -2.29 7.84
N PHE A 60 23.81 -1.58 8.15
CA PHE A 60 22.58 -1.65 7.37
C PHE A 60 22.51 -0.57 6.28
N ARG A 61 23.31 -0.74 5.22
CA ARG A 61 22.86 -0.30 3.89
C ARG A 61 21.83 -1.32 3.40
N LEU A 62 20.60 -1.20 3.89
CA LEU A 62 19.45 -1.88 3.28
C LEU A 62 19.13 -1.13 1.99
N ASP A 63 19.18 -1.82 0.86
CA ASP A 63 18.95 -1.25 -0.46
C ASP A 63 17.44 -0.99 -0.63
N PRO A 64 17.00 0.25 -0.95
CA PRO A 64 15.61 0.52 -1.28
C PRO A 64 15.06 -0.40 -2.38
N VAL A 65 15.91 -0.88 -3.29
CA VAL A 65 15.49 -1.81 -4.35
C VAL A 65 15.14 -3.17 -3.75
N ASP A 66 15.91 -3.67 -2.77
CA ASP A 66 15.61 -4.92 -2.06
C ASP A 66 14.31 -4.78 -1.26
N ASP A 67 14.12 -3.65 -0.56
CA ASP A 67 12.86 -3.36 0.16
C ASP A 67 11.66 -3.29 -0.80
N ALA A 68 11.84 -2.83 -2.05
CA ALA A 68 10.80 -2.83 -3.08
C ALA A 68 10.45 -4.25 -3.54
N ASP A 69 11.47 -5.08 -3.73
CA ASP A 69 11.34 -6.46 -4.18
C ASP A 69 10.68 -7.32 -3.08
N ASP A 70 11.02 -7.11 -1.81
CA ASP A 70 10.38 -7.74 -0.65
C ASP A 70 8.89 -7.37 -0.56
N LEU A 71 8.56 -6.08 -0.68
CA LEU A 71 7.16 -5.60 -0.67
C LEU A 71 6.35 -6.18 -1.83
N TRP A 72 6.96 -6.26 -3.01
CA TRP A 72 6.35 -6.86 -4.19
C TRP A 72 6.09 -8.35 -4.00
N CYS A 73 7.07 -9.11 -3.49
CA CYS A 73 6.89 -10.54 -3.18
C CYS A 73 5.72 -10.75 -2.23
N ALA A 74 5.70 -10.04 -1.09
CA ALA A 74 4.62 -10.17 -0.12
C ALA A 74 3.24 -9.84 -0.71
N LEU A 75 3.14 -8.82 -1.56
CA LEU A 75 1.90 -8.47 -2.26
C LEU A 75 1.42 -9.60 -3.19
N VAL A 76 2.33 -10.11 -4.03
CA VAL A 76 1.99 -11.15 -5.02
C VAL A 76 1.69 -12.48 -4.34
N GLU A 77 2.41 -12.83 -3.27
CA GLU A 77 2.16 -14.03 -2.46
C GLU A 77 0.78 -13.98 -1.82
N TYR A 78 0.47 -12.88 -1.12
CA TYR A 78 -0.85 -12.69 -0.52
C TYR A 78 -1.98 -12.71 -1.55
N ALA A 79 -1.80 -12.02 -2.69
CA ALA A 79 -2.79 -12.03 -3.75
C ALA A 79 -2.93 -13.41 -4.42
N GLY A 80 -1.84 -14.18 -4.51
CA GLY A 80 -1.85 -15.56 -4.98
C GLY A 80 -2.63 -16.49 -4.06
N GLU A 81 -2.44 -16.37 -2.74
CA GLU A 81 -3.21 -17.14 -1.75
C GLU A 81 -4.71 -16.79 -1.83
N VAL A 82 -5.05 -15.51 -1.94
CA VAL A 82 -6.44 -15.07 -2.15
C VAL A 82 -7.01 -15.65 -3.46
N ALA A 83 -6.24 -15.63 -4.54
CA ALA A 83 -6.65 -16.17 -5.84
C ALA A 83 -6.92 -17.67 -5.77
N GLU A 84 -6.05 -18.43 -5.10
CA GLU A 84 -6.22 -19.86 -4.85
C GLU A 84 -7.49 -20.14 -4.04
N ARG A 85 -7.69 -19.45 -2.92
CA ARG A 85 -8.86 -19.67 -2.04
C ARG A 85 -10.19 -19.24 -2.66
N LEU A 86 -10.16 -18.23 -3.53
CA LEU A 86 -11.35 -17.80 -4.27
C LEU A 86 -11.57 -18.56 -5.58
N GLU A 87 -10.66 -19.47 -5.96
CA GLU A 87 -10.65 -20.17 -7.26
C GLU A 87 -10.69 -19.20 -8.46
N HIS A 88 -9.99 -18.08 -8.36
CA HIS A 88 -9.94 -17.04 -9.38
C HIS A 88 -8.53 -16.90 -9.96
N ALA A 89 -8.42 -16.46 -11.20
CA ALA A 89 -7.13 -16.06 -11.75
C ALA A 89 -6.66 -14.72 -11.14
N LEU A 90 -5.36 -14.66 -10.86
CA LEU A 90 -4.69 -13.42 -10.46
C LEU A 90 -4.67 -12.42 -11.63
N PRO A 91 -4.86 -11.10 -11.39
CA PRO A 91 -5.04 -10.11 -12.46
C PRO A 91 -3.72 -9.67 -13.13
N VAL A 92 -2.62 -10.38 -12.90
CA VAL A 92 -1.30 -10.09 -13.49
C VAL A 92 -0.85 -11.28 -14.33
N THR A 93 -0.10 -10.99 -15.38
CA THR A 93 0.38 -12.03 -16.31
C THR A 93 1.63 -12.71 -15.76
N GLY A 94 1.94 -13.91 -16.22
CA GLY A 94 3.17 -14.61 -15.84
C GLY A 94 4.46 -13.85 -16.20
N SER A 95 4.40 -12.88 -17.12
CA SER A 95 5.52 -11.95 -17.37
C SER A 95 5.68 -10.88 -16.30
N ASP A 96 4.60 -10.50 -15.62
CA ASP A 96 4.62 -9.51 -14.55
C ASP A 96 5.07 -10.13 -13.22
N ILE A 97 5.07 -11.46 -13.12
CA ILE A 97 5.55 -12.21 -11.95
C ILE A 97 6.86 -12.89 -12.31
N TRP A 98 7.97 -12.44 -11.70
CA TRP A 98 9.20 -13.19 -11.78
C TRP A 98 9.20 -14.24 -10.67
N ALA A 99 9.02 -15.51 -11.01
CA ALA A 99 9.07 -16.61 -10.05
C ALA A 99 10.09 -17.69 -10.47
N THR A 100 10.70 -18.34 -9.48
CA THR A 100 11.53 -19.55 -9.66
C THR A 100 10.93 -20.70 -8.84
N PHE A 101 11.55 -21.88 -8.90
CA PHE A 101 11.16 -23.00 -8.02
C PHE A 101 11.21 -22.63 -6.52
N ARG A 102 11.96 -21.57 -6.17
CA ARG A 102 12.12 -21.07 -4.80
C ARG A 102 11.08 -20.01 -4.40
N GLY A 103 10.11 -19.69 -5.26
CA GLY A 103 9.12 -18.64 -5.02
C GLY A 103 9.34 -17.40 -5.89
N ILE A 104 8.58 -16.35 -5.59
CA ILE A 104 8.62 -15.06 -6.31
C ILE A 104 9.98 -14.37 -6.04
N GLN A 105 10.55 -13.74 -7.06
CA GLN A 105 11.92 -13.19 -7.10
C GLN A 105 11.92 -11.66 -7.21
N GLY A 106 10.98 -11.00 -6.56
CA GLY A 106 10.86 -9.55 -6.60
C GLY A 106 10.26 -9.03 -7.90
N ILE A 107 10.46 -7.73 -8.13
CA ILE A 107 9.90 -7.02 -9.27
C ILE A 107 10.71 -7.38 -10.52
N PRO A 108 10.08 -7.88 -11.61
CA PRO A 108 10.77 -8.17 -12.86
C PRO A 108 11.67 -7.02 -13.33
N ALA A 109 12.87 -7.34 -13.83
CA ALA A 109 13.88 -6.34 -14.18
C ALA A 109 13.40 -5.32 -15.24
N HIS A 110 12.50 -5.75 -16.14
CA HIS A 110 11.92 -4.91 -17.19
C HIS A 110 10.85 -3.94 -16.67
N LEU A 111 10.28 -4.18 -15.49
CA LEU A 111 9.40 -3.22 -14.83
C LEU A 111 10.25 -2.14 -14.14
N GLY A 112 10.30 -0.97 -14.78
CA GLY A 112 10.75 0.27 -14.13
C GLY A 112 9.79 0.72 -13.02
N SER A 113 10.11 1.81 -12.32
CA SER A 113 9.31 2.32 -11.19
C SER A 113 7.83 2.50 -11.53
N THR A 114 7.50 3.20 -12.61
CA THR A 114 6.11 3.40 -13.07
C THR A 114 5.42 2.10 -13.47
N GLY A 115 6.16 1.16 -14.07
CA GLY A 115 5.63 -0.16 -14.42
C GLY A 115 5.26 -0.98 -13.18
N ALA A 116 6.16 -1.00 -12.20
CA ALA A 116 5.95 -1.68 -10.92
C ALA A 116 4.79 -1.07 -10.12
N ARG A 117 4.66 0.26 -10.13
CA ARG A 117 3.52 0.99 -9.57
C ARG A 117 2.19 0.56 -10.20
N ASN A 118 2.12 0.55 -11.53
CA ASN A 118 0.90 0.20 -12.26
C ASN A 118 0.52 -1.26 -12.03
N ALA A 119 1.49 -2.17 -12.02
CA ALA A 119 1.25 -3.57 -11.74
C ALA A 119 0.77 -3.79 -10.29
N SER A 120 1.38 -3.08 -9.32
CA SER A 120 0.91 -3.08 -7.92
C SER A 120 -0.52 -2.56 -7.82
N PHE A 121 -0.85 -1.49 -8.55
CA PHE A 121 -2.20 -0.91 -8.59
C PHE A 121 -3.25 -1.90 -9.10
N THR A 122 -2.93 -2.65 -10.14
CA THR A 122 -3.80 -3.71 -10.69
C THR A 122 -4.11 -4.77 -9.63
N ILE A 123 -3.09 -5.23 -8.90
CA ILE A 123 -3.27 -6.24 -7.85
C ILE A 123 -4.13 -5.71 -6.71
N ILE A 124 -3.82 -4.52 -6.17
CA ILE A 124 -4.58 -3.98 -5.02
C ILE A 124 -6.03 -3.68 -5.38
N THR A 125 -6.31 -3.24 -6.62
CA THR A 125 -7.69 -2.97 -7.05
C THR A 125 -8.50 -4.26 -7.07
N TRP A 126 -7.91 -5.33 -7.61
CA TRP A 126 -8.55 -6.65 -7.61
C TRP A 126 -8.80 -7.20 -6.21
N LEU A 127 -7.87 -6.97 -5.27
CA LEU A 127 -8.02 -7.34 -3.86
C LEU A 127 -9.13 -6.54 -3.17
N ILE A 128 -9.14 -5.21 -3.35
CA ILE A 128 -10.13 -4.31 -2.75
C ILE A 128 -11.55 -4.64 -3.25
N ASP A 129 -11.72 -4.87 -4.55
CA ASP A 129 -13.03 -5.24 -5.13
C ASP A 129 -13.57 -6.57 -4.59
N ARG A 130 -12.70 -7.39 -3.96
CA ARG A 130 -13.03 -8.69 -3.37
C ARG A 130 -13.02 -8.66 -1.85
N ALA A 131 -12.78 -7.53 -1.21
CA ALA A 131 -12.65 -7.42 0.25
C ALA A 131 -13.79 -8.13 1.02
N PRO A 132 -15.10 -7.99 0.67
CA PRO A 132 -16.17 -8.71 1.36
C PRO A 132 -16.08 -10.25 1.26
N ARG A 133 -15.47 -10.78 0.21
CA ARG A 133 -15.25 -12.22 0.00
C ARG A 133 -13.94 -12.71 0.63
N ILE A 134 -12.99 -11.82 0.87
CA ILE A 134 -11.69 -12.13 1.48
C ILE A 134 -11.82 -12.24 3.00
N LEU A 135 -12.57 -11.34 3.64
CA LEU A 135 -12.80 -11.34 5.09
C LEU A 135 -13.12 -12.75 5.68
N PRO A 136 -14.08 -13.53 5.14
CA PRO A 136 -14.41 -14.84 5.69
C PRO A 136 -13.35 -15.94 5.44
N LEU A 137 -12.30 -15.66 4.65
CA LEU A 137 -11.22 -16.61 4.41
C LEU A 137 -10.20 -16.68 5.56
N GLU A 138 -10.25 -15.71 6.49
CA GLU A 138 -9.41 -15.64 7.68
C GLU A 138 -7.90 -15.80 7.38
N LEU A 139 -7.42 -15.16 6.30
CA LEU A 139 -6.00 -15.14 5.88
C LEU A 139 -5.13 -14.23 6.78
N THR A 140 -5.33 -14.33 8.09
CA THR A 140 -4.80 -13.41 9.11
C THR A 140 -3.28 -13.35 9.09
N ASP A 141 -2.58 -14.49 9.03
CA ASP A 141 -1.12 -14.53 9.04
C ASP A 141 -0.49 -13.83 7.81
N SER A 142 -1.03 -14.07 6.61
CA SER A 142 -0.50 -13.48 5.38
C SER A 142 -0.93 -12.01 5.21
N GLU A 143 -2.15 -11.65 5.65
CA GLU A 143 -2.60 -10.25 5.77
C GLU A 143 -1.68 -9.48 6.74
N ASP A 144 -1.45 -10.00 7.94
CA ASP A 144 -0.63 -9.34 8.96
C ASP A 144 0.82 -9.22 8.52
N HIS A 145 1.37 -10.22 7.82
CA HIS A 145 2.70 -10.14 7.25
C HIS A 145 2.83 -8.99 6.24
N LEU A 146 1.93 -8.92 5.26
CA LEU A 146 1.90 -7.85 4.26
C LEU A 146 1.72 -6.48 4.93
N PHE A 147 0.78 -6.37 5.88
CA PHE A 147 0.49 -5.10 6.54
C PHE A 147 1.63 -4.65 7.46
N ALA A 148 2.30 -5.58 8.14
CA ALA A 148 3.48 -5.27 8.94
C ALA A 148 4.61 -4.73 8.06
N LEU A 149 4.82 -5.32 6.87
CA LEU A 149 5.83 -4.85 5.92
C LEU A 149 5.47 -3.45 5.38
N ILE A 150 4.22 -3.22 5.00
CA ILE A 150 3.73 -1.89 4.59
C ILE A 150 4.01 -0.85 5.68
N ARG A 151 3.58 -1.11 6.92
CA ARG A 151 3.80 -0.18 8.05
C ARG A 151 5.28 0.09 8.28
N LYS A 152 6.11 -0.95 8.26
CA LYS A 152 7.57 -0.84 8.41
C LYS A 152 8.17 0.08 7.35
N LEU A 153 7.81 -0.12 6.08
CA LEU A 153 8.35 0.65 4.96
C LEU A 153 7.79 2.08 4.93
N SER A 154 6.51 2.29 5.20
CA SER A 154 5.90 3.63 5.33
C SER A 154 6.51 4.45 6.46
N ALA A 155 6.83 3.82 7.60
CA ALA A 155 7.50 4.50 8.71
C ALA A 155 8.96 4.86 8.38
N ARG A 156 9.61 4.03 7.55
CA ARG A 156 11.01 4.19 7.16
C ARG A 156 11.21 5.22 6.05
N TYR A 157 10.32 5.20 5.07
CA TYR A 157 10.40 6.01 3.86
C TYR A 157 9.27 7.04 3.89
N LEU A 158 9.65 8.32 3.95
CA LEU A 158 8.70 9.44 3.86
C LEU A 158 8.23 9.59 2.41
N VAL A 159 7.40 8.66 1.96
CA VAL A 159 6.76 8.71 0.65
C VAL A 159 5.60 9.69 0.73
N PRO A 160 5.49 10.66 -0.20
CA PRO A 160 4.35 11.56 -0.24
C PRO A 160 3.04 10.75 -0.25
N PRO A 161 2.03 11.14 0.54
CA PRO A 161 0.74 10.46 0.52
C PRO A 161 0.21 10.42 -0.92
N ILE A 162 -0.36 9.30 -1.34
CA ILE A 162 -0.98 9.24 -2.66
C ILE A 162 -2.16 10.19 -2.65
N ASP A 163 -2.16 11.09 -3.61
CA ASP A 163 -3.37 11.71 -4.08
C ASP A 163 -4.12 10.67 -4.94
N ARG A 164 -4.65 9.62 -4.30
CA ARG A 164 -5.48 8.66 -5.02
C ARG A 164 -6.83 9.35 -5.22
N PRO A 165 -7.43 9.28 -6.41
CA PRO A 165 -8.88 9.41 -6.55
C PRO A 165 -9.54 8.16 -5.95
N ALA A 166 -9.19 7.79 -4.71
CA ALA A 166 -9.73 6.67 -3.97
C ALA A 166 -11.20 6.99 -3.72
N ARG A 167 -12.05 6.57 -4.66
CA ARG A 167 -13.52 6.69 -4.58
C ARG A 167 -13.92 8.03 -3.96
N ARG A 168 -13.47 9.13 -4.58
CA ARG A 168 -13.79 10.47 -4.10
C ARG A 168 -15.30 10.49 -3.84
N ARG A 169 -15.70 10.64 -2.58
CA ARG A 169 -17.12 10.57 -2.25
C ARG A 169 -17.80 11.71 -3.02
N VAL A 170 -19.00 11.44 -3.51
CA VAL A 170 -19.81 12.50 -4.10
C VAL A 170 -20.01 13.55 -3.02
N CYS A 171 -19.54 14.77 -3.26
CA CYS A 171 -19.81 15.87 -2.37
C CYS A 171 -21.33 16.10 -2.34
N THR A 172 -21.93 16.03 -1.16
CA THR A 172 -23.35 16.32 -0.97
C THR A 172 -23.73 17.78 -1.26
N VAL A 173 -22.74 18.67 -1.32
CA VAL A 173 -22.93 20.10 -1.58
C VAL A 173 -22.83 20.44 -3.06
N CYS A 174 -21.76 20.00 -3.75
CA CYS A 174 -21.51 20.37 -5.15
C CYS A 174 -21.72 19.22 -6.16
N GLY A 175 -21.97 18.00 -5.69
CA GLY A 175 -22.19 16.83 -6.55
C GLY A 175 -20.93 16.25 -7.20
N GLU A 176 -19.79 16.92 -7.05
CA GLU A 176 -18.52 16.46 -7.62
C GLU A 176 -17.94 15.31 -6.80
N GLN A 177 -17.40 14.29 -7.46
CA GLN A 177 -16.63 13.24 -6.80
C GLN A 177 -15.26 13.80 -6.46
N THR A 178 -15.14 14.62 -5.39
CA THR A 178 -13.90 15.30 -4.92
C THR A 178 -13.72 15.36 -3.41
N VAL A 179 -14.49 14.60 -2.62
CA VAL A 179 -14.27 14.54 -1.16
C VAL A 179 -13.08 13.64 -0.84
N VAL A 180 -12.12 14.17 -0.10
CA VAL A 180 -10.87 13.53 0.34
C VAL A 180 -10.85 13.47 1.87
N VAL A 181 -10.50 12.32 2.45
CA VAL A 181 -10.33 12.18 3.91
C VAL A 181 -8.88 12.47 4.27
N ALA A 182 -8.64 13.55 5.02
CA ALA A 182 -7.34 13.86 5.60
C ALA A 182 -7.29 13.31 7.03
N TRP A 183 -6.37 12.38 7.27
CA TRP A 183 -6.09 11.93 8.63
C TRP A 183 -5.13 12.92 9.29
N LEU A 184 -5.63 13.70 10.24
CA LEU A 184 -4.79 14.44 11.17
C LEU A 184 -4.24 13.47 12.23
N LEU A 185 -3.00 13.72 12.67
CA LEU A 185 -2.36 13.01 13.78
C LEU A 185 -3.29 13.04 15.01
N GLY A 186 -3.96 11.93 15.33
CA GLY A 186 -4.96 11.90 16.41
C GLY A 186 -6.10 10.89 16.24
N GLY A 187 -6.25 10.25 15.08
CA GLY A 187 -7.22 9.16 14.89
C GLY A 187 -8.65 9.62 14.54
N THR A 188 -8.87 10.92 14.38
CA THR A 188 -10.07 11.51 13.76
C THR A 188 -9.70 12.05 12.39
N GLY A 189 -10.29 11.48 11.34
CA GLY A 189 -10.12 11.99 9.97
C GLY A 189 -11.18 13.05 9.67
N GLU A 190 -10.75 14.25 9.28
CA GLU A 190 -11.62 15.26 8.69
C GLU A 190 -11.66 15.05 7.18
N ALA A 191 -12.84 15.02 6.57
CA ALA A 191 -12.96 14.97 5.10
C ALA A 191 -13.22 16.36 4.53
N GLU A 192 -12.66 16.69 3.38
CA GLU A 192 -12.86 17.96 2.68
C GLU A 192 -13.13 17.73 1.19
N CYS A 193 -14.06 18.47 0.60
CA CYS A 193 -14.22 18.55 -0.84
C CYS A 193 -13.21 19.53 -1.45
N THR A 194 -12.32 19.04 -2.30
CA THR A 194 -11.29 19.87 -2.94
C THR A 194 -11.84 20.84 -4.01
N THR A 195 -13.12 20.75 -4.37
CA THR A 195 -13.76 21.63 -5.37
C THR A 195 -14.48 22.82 -4.72
N CYS A 196 -15.21 22.59 -3.64
CA CYS A 196 -16.00 23.62 -2.97
C CYS A 196 -15.56 23.94 -1.54
N GLY A 197 -14.60 23.20 -0.98
CA GLY A 197 -14.09 23.40 0.38
C GLY A 197 -15.01 22.89 1.49
N ALA A 198 -16.05 22.10 1.17
CA ALA A 198 -16.96 21.56 2.18
C ALA A 198 -16.24 20.54 3.07
N THR A 199 -16.26 20.74 4.38
CA THR A 199 -15.64 19.84 5.36
C THR A 199 -16.68 18.93 6.03
N TYR A 200 -16.27 17.71 6.39
CA TYR A 200 -17.08 16.66 6.99
C TYR A 200 -16.33 16.16 8.23
N SER A 201 -16.90 16.35 9.41
CA SER A 201 -16.34 15.84 10.65
C SER A 201 -16.88 14.42 10.94
N PRO A 202 -16.06 13.54 11.57
CA PRO A 202 -16.50 12.20 11.96
C PRO A 202 -17.48 12.23 13.15
N GLU A 203 -17.69 13.39 13.78
CA GLU A 203 -18.71 13.61 14.81
C GLU A 203 -19.89 14.39 14.23
N GLY A 204 -21.09 13.81 14.33
CA GLY A 204 -22.35 14.55 14.20
C GLY A 204 -23.01 14.49 12.82
N ASN A 205 -23.67 13.38 12.53
CA ASN A 205 -24.85 13.41 11.69
C ASN A 205 -25.98 14.07 12.51
N GLU A 206 -25.94 15.39 12.69
CA GLU A 206 -27.02 16.18 13.29
C GLU A 206 -27.22 17.49 12.52
N ASN A 207 -28.43 17.63 11.95
CA ASN A 207 -29.11 18.84 11.43
C ASN A 207 -28.55 19.47 10.13
N SER A 208 -29.32 19.69 9.06
CA SER A 208 -30.77 19.86 8.86
C SER A 208 -31.19 19.53 7.43
#